data_AF-A0A523ZPG9-F1
#
_entry.id   AF-A0A523ZPG9-F1
#
_cell.length_a   1.000
_cell.length_b   1.000
_cell.length_c   1.000
_cell.angle_alpha   90.00
_cell.angle_beta   90.00
_cell.angle_gamma   90.00
#
_symmetry.space_group_name_H-M   'P 1'
#
loop_
_entity.id
_entity.type
_entity.pdbx_description
1 polymer ?
#
loop_
_entity_poly.entity_id
_entity_poly.type
_entity_poly.pdbx_seq_one_letter_code
_entity_poly.pdbx_strand_id
1 'polypeptide(L)'
;MFAFISQHKSLCEILTDHKLAALGDAYVNFIYSLALSKRKEQPVGTKVKSHILAEALKKAELREFLPRRTDRHNQADAAEALIVYAWIQNLMSIEEGVNLLGQHENVIEAFCSLLRTARKRLKL
;
A
#
# COMPACT_ATOMS: atom_id res chain seq x y z
N MET A 1 -20.07 -2.41 1.91
CA MET A 1 -19.02 -2.25 2.94
C MET A 1 -18.77 -3.62 3.54
N PHE A 2 -17.52 -4.08 3.56
CA PHE A 2 -17.18 -5.40 4.08
C PHE A 2 -17.38 -5.44 5.60
N ALA A 3 -18.25 -6.32 6.09
CA ALA A 3 -18.61 -6.38 7.52
C ALA A 3 -17.42 -6.71 8.45
N PHE A 4 -16.32 -7.23 7.89
CA PHE A 4 -15.11 -7.61 8.64
C PHE A 4 -14.11 -6.45 8.81
N ILE A 5 -14.41 -5.25 8.30
CA ILE A 5 -13.49 -4.11 8.34
C ILE A 5 -14.07 -3.02 9.22
N SER A 6 -13.44 -2.80 10.37
CA SER A 6 -13.77 -1.71 11.27
C SER A 6 -13.58 -0.35 10.57
N GLN A 7 -14.46 0.61 10.85
CA GLN A 7 -14.17 2.00 10.50
C GLN A 7 -13.05 2.50 11.41
N HIS A 8 -11.89 2.77 10.81
CA HIS A 8 -10.74 3.30 11.53
C HIS A 8 -10.90 4.82 11.66
N LYS A 9 -10.61 5.35 12.85
CA LYS A 9 -10.79 6.76 13.22
C LYS A 9 -9.54 7.60 13.02
N SER A 10 -8.40 6.96 12.81
CA SER A 10 -7.13 7.65 12.60
C SER A 10 -6.22 6.90 11.63
N LEU A 11 -5.26 7.62 11.06
CA LEU A 11 -4.22 7.02 10.23
C LEU A 11 -3.36 6.01 11.01
N CYS A 12 -3.05 6.28 12.28
CA CYS A 12 -2.27 5.39 13.13
C CYS A 12 -2.95 4.02 13.31
N GLU A 13 -4.27 4.01 13.51
CA GLU A 13 -5.04 2.75 13.60
C GLU A 13 -4.88 1.93 12.32
N ILE A 14 -5.00 2.56 11.15
CA ILE A 14 -4.90 1.86 9.85
C ILE A 14 -3.50 1.26 9.68
N LEU A 15 -2.47 2.07 9.96
CA LEU A 15 -1.07 1.68 9.80
C LEU A 15 -0.61 0.59 10.78
N THR A 16 -1.37 0.34 11.84
CA THR A 16 -1.03 -0.66 12.88
C THR A 16 -1.97 -1.87 12.88
N ASP A 17 -2.93 -1.95 11.95
CA ASP A 17 -3.81 -3.11 11.81
C ASP A 17 -3.09 -4.24 11.05
N HIS A 18 -2.59 -5.22 11.81
CA HIS A 18 -1.92 -6.40 11.26
C HIS A 18 -2.84 -7.33 10.44
N LYS A 19 -4.14 -7.37 10.72
CA LYS A 19 -5.08 -8.19 9.91
C LYS A 19 -5.30 -7.54 8.55
N LEU A 20 -5.38 -6.21 8.53
CA LEU A 20 -5.47 -5.42 7.32
C LEU A 20 -4.17 -5.51 6.52
N ALA A 21 -3.01 -5.47 7.16
CA ALA A 21 -1.72 -5.71 6.52
C ALA A 21 -1.65 -7.09 5.86
N ALA A 22 -2.11 -8.15 6.53
CA ALA A 22 -2.12 -9.50 5.95
C ALA A 22 -2.97 -9.61 4.67
N LEU A 23 -4.13 -8.95 4.62
CA LEU A 23 -4.92 -8.82 3.39
C LEU A 23 -4.20 -7.94 2.36
N GLY A 24 -3.54 -6.89 2.85
CA GLY A 24 -2.77 -5.94 2.07
C GLY A 24 -1.58 -6.56 1.33
N ASP A 25 -0.84 -7.48 1.93
CA ASP A 25 0.26 -8.21 1.27
C ASP A 25 -0.24 -8.90 -0.01
N ALA A 26 -1.33 -9.65 0.08
CA ALA A 26 -1.94 -10.30 -1.07
C ALA A 26 -2.40 -9.29 -2.14
N TYR A 27 -3.07 -8.21 -1.73
CA TYR A 27 -3.55 -7.17 -2.63
C TYR A 27 -2.40 -6.43 -3.34
N VAL A 28 -1.38 -5.99 -2.59
CA VAL A 28 -0.21 -5.27 -3.09
C VAL A 28 0.57 -6.13 -4.09
N ASN A 29 0.79 -7.41 -3.76
CA ASN A 29 1.45 -8.36 -4.66
C ASN A 29 0.66 -8.53 -5.97
N PHE A 30 -0.67 -8.58 -5.89
CA PHE A 30 -1.53 -8.68 -7.06
C PHE A 30 -1.47 -7.45 -7.95
N ILE A 31 -1.72 -6.24 -7.43
CA ILE A 31 -1.72 -5.02 -8.25
C ILE A 31 -0.34 -4.71 -8.83
N TYR A 32 0.74 -5.04 -8.13
CA TYR A 32 2.09 -4.88 -8.64
C TYR A 32 2.44 -5.89 -9.72
N SER A 33 2.02 -7.15 -9.55
CA SER A 33 2.13 -8.18 -10.59
C SER A 33 1.38 -7.76 -11.87
N LEU A 34 0.18 -7.20 -11.73
CA LEU A 34 -0.57 -6.64 -12.86
C LEU A 34 0.15 -5.46 -13.53
N ALA A 35 0.68 -4.52 -12.75
CA ALA A 35 1.43 -3.38 -13.28
C ALA A 35 2.66 -3.83 -14.09
N LEU A 36 3.41 -4.80 -13.58
CA LEU A 36 4.53 -5.40 -14.31
C LEU A 36 4.07 -6.18 -15.54
N SER A 37 2.95 -6.89 -15.45
CA SER A 37 2.39 -7.62 -16.59
C SER A 37 2.04 -6.67 -17.73
N LYS A 38 1.37 -5.55 -17.42
CA LYS A 38 1.05 -4.49 -18.39
C LYS A 38 2.30 -3.88 -19.00
N ARG A 39 3.34 -3.62 -18.20
CA ARG A 39 4.60 -3.04 -18.68
C ARG A 39 5.40 -4.00 -19.57
N LYS A 40 5.31 -5.31 -19.32
CA LYS A 40 6.05 -6.35 -20.05
C LYS A 40 5.24 -7.00 -21.18
N GLU A 41 3.98 -6.60 -21.34
CA GLU A 41 3.03 -7.18 -22.31
C GLU A 41 2.86 -8.70 -22.19
N GLN A 42 3.08 -9.26 -20.99
CA GLN A 42 2.91 -10.69 -20.70
C GLN A 42 2.52 -10.91 -19.24
N PRO A 43 1.78 -11.99 -18.90
CA PRO A 43 1.45 -12.30 -17.50
C PRO A 43 2.70 -12.54 -16.65
N VAL A 44 2.79 -11.84 -15.52
CA VAL A 44 3.87 -11.96 -14.53
C VAL A 44 3.28 -11.97 -13.13
N GLY A 45 3.76 -12.90 -12.29
CA GLY A 45 3.52 -12.90 -10.85
C GLY A 45 4.82 -12.59 -10.11
N THR A 46 4.79 -11.64 -9.18
CA THR A 46 5.92 -11.37 -8.29
C THR A 46 5.45 -10.95 -6.92
N LYS A 47 6.27 -11.25 -5.91
CA LYS A 47 6.12 -10.65 -4.58
C LYS A 47 6.94 -9.37 -4.48
N VAL A 48 6.39 -8.37 -3.81
CA VAL A 48 7.10 -7.14 -3.46
C VAL A 48 7.97 -7.44 -2.26
N LYS A 49 9.24 -7.02 -2.31
CA LYS A 49 10.13 -7.19 -1.16
C LYS A 49 9.73 -6.18 -0.07
N SER A 50 9.53 -6.62 1.16
CA SER A 50 9.12 -5.75 2.30
C SER A 50 10.02 -4.52 2.47
N HIS A 51 11.31 -4.68 2.15
CA HIS A 51 12.28 -3.60 2.21
C HIS A 51 11.94 -2.42 1.27
N ILE A 52 11.29 -2.68 0.13
CA ILE A 52 10.83 -1.67 -0.84
C ILE A 52 9.66 -0.88 -0.24
N LEU A 53 8.68 -1.57 0.32
CA LEU A 53 7.49 -0.96 0.92
C LEU A 53 7.86 -0.12 2.14
N ALA A 54 8.76 -0.61 2.99
CA ALA A 54 9.26 0.14 4.14
C ALA A 54 9.97 1.45 3.73
N GLU A 55 10.79 1.42 2.66
CA GLU A 55 11.42 2.64 2.16
C GLU A 55 10.42 3.59 1.48
N ALA A 56 9.45 3.05 0.73
CA ALA A 56 8.37 3.84 0.15
C ALA A 56 7.53 4.54 1.23
N LEU A 57 7.22 3.86 2.33
CA LEU A 57 6.51 4.43 3.49
C LEU A 57 7.28 5.61 4.11
N LYS A 58 8.59 5.44 4.33
CA LYS A 58 9.45 6.51 4.85
C LYS A 58 9.47 7.71 3.90
N LYS A 59 9.63 7.45 2.60
CA LYS A 59 9.66 8.48 1.56
C LYS A 59 8.32 9.20 1.39
N ALA A 60 7.21 8.51 1.68
CA ALA A 60 5.88 9.08 1.74
C ALA A 60 5.61 9.89 3.03
N GLU A 61 6.60 10.04 3.91
CA GLU A 61 6.49 10.75 5.19
C GLU A 61 5.39 10.15 6.08
N LEU A 62 5.16 8.84 5.96
CA LEU A 62 4.14 8.12 6.75
C LEU A 62 4.71 7.48 8.01
N ARG A 63 6.04 7.40 8.12
CA ARG A 63 6.73 6.82 9.28
C ARG A 63 6.46 7.60 10.57
N GLU A 64 6.18 8.89 10.49
CA GLU A 64 5.89 9.74 11.65
C GLU A 64 4.61 9.36 12.39
N PHE A 65 3.66 8.71 11.70
CA PHE A 65 2.39 8.25 12.27
C PHE A 65 2.49 6.89 12.96
N LEU A 66 3.63 6.21 12.81
CA LEU A 66 3.88 4.91 13.42
C LEU A 66 4.51 5.06 14.81
N PRO A 67 4.25 4.11 15.74
CA PRO A 67 4.94 4.06 17.02
C PRO A 67 6.46 4.17 16.87
N ARG A 68 7.10 4.86 17.83
CA ARG A 68 8.54 5.19 17.76
C ARG A 68 9.43 3.96 17.51
N ARG A 69 9.08 2.80 18.06
CA ARG A 69 9.86 1.55 17.98
C ARG A 69 9.41 0.58 16.87
N THR A 70 8.73 1.07 15.84
CA THR A 70 8.28 0.22 14.72
C THR A 70 9.47 -0.18 13.85
N ASP A 71 9.74 -1.49 13.76
CA ASP A 71 10.80 -2.06 12.92
C ASP A 71 10.50 -1.98 11.42
N ARG A 72 11.42 -2.47 10.59
CA ARG A 72 11.30 -2.39 9.12
C ARG A 72 10.19 -3.29 8.56
N HIS A 73 9.94 -4.44 9.17
CA HIS A 73 8.90 -5.36 8.70
C HIS A 73 7.53 -4.74 8.96
N ASN A 74 7.31 -4.26 10.19
CA ASN A 74 6.08 -3.58 10.56
C ASN A 74 5.84 -2.27 9.77
N GLN A 75 6.90 -1.62 9.27
CA GLN A 75 6.76 -0.50 8.33
C GLN A 75 6.28 -0.94 6.93
N ALA A 76 6.66 -2.14 6.48
CA ALA A 76 6.12 -2.69 5.24
C ALA A 76 4.63 -3.05 5.41
N ASP A 77 4.30 -3.74 6.50
CA ASP A 77 2.93 -4.10 6.87
C ASP A 77 2.02 -2.86 6.94
N ALA A 78 2.53 -1.75 7.50
CA ALA A 78 1.82 -0.48 7.55
C ALA A 78 1.49 0.07 6.14
N ALA A 79 2.41 -0.07 5.18
CA ALA A 79 2.18 0.32 3.80
C ALA A 79 1.10 -0.55 3.15
N GLU A 80 1.16 -1.87 3.38
CA GLU A 80 0.19 -2.84 2.87
C GLU A 80 -1.22 -2.56 3.40
N ALA A 81 -1.33 -2.33 4.71
CA ALA A 81 -2.58 -1.99 5.37
C ALA A 81 -3.20 -0.72 4.79
N LEU A 82 -2.41 0.35 4.61
CA LEU A 82 -2.90 1.61 4.05
C LEU A 82 -3.41 1.45 2.60
N ILE A 83 -2.64 0.76 1.76
CA ILE A 83 -2.96 0.58 0.35
C ILE A 83 -4.28 -0.18 0.20
N VAL A 84 -4.43 -1.29 0.91
CA VAL A 84 -5.65 -2.11 0.80
C VAL A 84 -6.86 -1.41 1.44
N TYR A 85 -6.65 -0.67 2.53
CA TYR A 85 -7.70 0.12 3.15
C TYR A 85 -8.28 1.16 2.19
N ALA A 86 -7.41 1.88 1.47
CA ALA A 86 -7.87 2.86 0.48
C ALA A 86 -8.74 2.22 -0.61
N TRP A 87 -8.37 1.02 -1.08
CA TRP A 87 -9.19 0.27 -2.03
C TRP A 87 -10.54 -0.17 -1.44
N ILE A 88 -10.53 -0.77 -0.25
CA ILE A 88 -11.73 -1.19 0.49
C ILE A 88 -12.73 -0.05 0.69
N GLN A 89 -12.22 1.15 0.98
CA GLN A 89 -13.04 2.34 1.20
C GLN A 89 -13.52 2.99 -0.12
N ASN A 90 -13.30 2.34 -1.26
CA ASN A 90 -13.57 2.85 -2.61
C ASN A 90 -12.88 4.20 -2.90
N LEU A 91 -11.77 4.48 -2.21
CA LEU A 91 -10.97 5.69 -2.43
C LEU A 91 -10.00 5.51 -3.60
N MET A 92 -9.76 4.27 -4.03
CA MET A 92 -8.87 3.94 -5.14
C MET A 92 -9.33 2.65 -5.81
N SER A 93 -9.37 2.61 -7.14
CA SER A 93 -9.67 1.37 -7.88
C SER A 93 -8.42 0.52 -8.11
N ILE A 94 -8.61 -0.74 -8.52
CA ILE A 94 -7.52 -1.61 -8.95
C ILE A 94 -6.83 -1.02 -10.18
N GLU A 95 -7.57 -0.59 -11.20
CA GLU A 95 -6.96 -0.03 -12.42
C GLU A 95 -6.13 1.20 -12.12
N GLU A 96 -6.61 2.05 -11.21
CA GLU A 96 -5.89 3.23 -10.78
C GLU A 96 -4.60 2.87 -10.05
N GLY A 97 -4.65 1.94 -9.08
CA GLY A 97 -3.47 1.46 -8.38
C GLY A 97 -2.43 0.86 -9.33
N VAL A 98 -2.86 0.06 -10.30
CA VAL A 98 -2.02 -0.52 -11.34
C VAL A 98 -1.37 0.57 -12.21
N ASN A 99 -2.14 1.58 -12.61
CA ASN A 99 -1.62 2.69 -13.42
C ASN A 99 -0.60 3.53 -12.66
N LEU A 100 -0.86 3.87 -11.38
CA LEU A 100 0.10 4.58 -10.53
C LEU A 100 1.40 3.80 -10.34
N LEU A 101 1.29 2.48 -10.13
CA LEU A 101 2.47 1.62 -10.01
C LEU A 101 3.28 1.52 -11.32
N GLY A 102 2.63 1.71 -12.47
CA GLY A 102 3.26 1.71 -13.78
C GLY A 102 3.90 3.04 -14.20
N GLN A 103 3.65 4.15 -13.48
CA GLN A 103 4.13 5.50 -13.86
C GLN A 103 5.62 5.73 -13.60
N HIS A 104 6.24 4.93 -12.74
CA HIS A 104 7.63 5.12 -12.33
C HIS A 104 8.46 3.87 -12.65
N GLU A 105 9.65 4.06 -13.22
CA GLU A 105 10.61 2.95 -13.39
C GLU A 105 11.12 2.44 -12.03
N ASN A 106 11.33 3.36 -11.09
CA ASN A 106 11.76 3.05 -9.74
C ASN A 106 10.57 2.56 -8.89
N VAL A 107 10.65 1.32 -8.41
CA VAL A 107 9.59 0.66 -7.64
C VAL A 107 9.31 1.38 -6.31
N ILE A 108 10.32 1.95 -5.66
CA ILE A 108 10.13 2.71 -4.41
C ILE A 108 9.34 3.99 -4.69
N GLU A 109 9.61 4.68 -5.80
CA GLU A 109 8.83 5.87 -6.20
C GLU A 109 7.39 5.51 -6.55
N ALA A 110 7.19 4.39 -7.26
CA ALA A 110 5.88 3.89 -7.61
C ALA A 110 5.00 3.68 -6.37
N PHE A 111 5.52 2.98 -5.36
CA PHE A 111 4.81 2.77 -4.10
C PHE A 111 4.69 4.06 -3.27
N CYS A 112 5.69 4.94 -3.29
CA CYS A 112 5.62 6.23 -2.60
C CYS A 112 4.46 7.08 -3.15
N SER A 113 4.31 7.16 -4.48
CA SER A 113 3.23 7.86 -5.16
C SER A 113 1.86 7.27 -4.81
N LEU A 114 1.76 5.94 -4.81
CA LEU A 114 0.56 5.21 -4.42
C LEU A 114 0.15 5.52 -2.96
N LEU A 115 1.10 5.44 -2.02
CA LEU A 115 0.88 5.71 -0.60
C LEU A 115 0.46 7.16 -0.33
N ARG A 116 1.11 8.13 -0.98
CA ARG A 116 0.73 9.55 -0.91
C ARG A 116 -0.68 9.78 -1.43
N THR A 117 -1.04 9.12 -2.52
CA THR A 117 -2.38 9.21 -3.11
C THR A 117 -3.43 8.61 -2.17
N ALA A 118 -3.17 7.43 -1.60
CA ALA A 118 -4.02 6.82 -0.58
C ALA A 118 -4.21 7.74 0.62
N ARG A 119 -3.11 8.27 1.19
CA ARG A 119 -3.13 9.23 2.31
C ARG A 119 -3.97 10.47 1.99
N LYS A 120 -3.76 11.10 0.84
CA LYS A 120 -4.47 12.33 0.44
C LYS A 120 -5.99 12.13 0.35
N ARG A 121 -6.44 10.92 0.03
CA ARG A 121 -7.88 10.60 -0.13
C ARG A 121 -8.53 10.16 1.17
N LEU A 122 -7.74 9.70 2.13
CA LEU A 122 -8.23 9.53 3.49
C LEU A 122 -8.55 10.91 4.07
N LYS A 123 -9.80 11.11 4.48
CA LYS A 123 -10.25 12.33 5.16
C LYS A 123 -9.96 12.23 6.67
N LEU A 124 -8.74 11.82 7.04
CA LEU A 124 -8.31 11.51 8.41
C LEU A 124 -6.92 12.08 8.70
#